data_AF-X1G1B6-F1
#
_entry.id   AF-X1G1B6-F1
#
_cell.length_a   1.000
_cell.length_b   1.000
_cell.length_c   1.000
_cell.angle_alpha   90.00
_cell.angle_beta   90.00
_cell.angle_gamma   90.00
#
_symmetry.space_group_name_H-M   'P 1'
#
loop_
_entity.id
_entity.type
_entity.pdbx_description
1 polymer ?
#
loop_
_entity_poly.entity_id
_entity_poly.type
_entity_poly.pdbx_seq_one_letter_code
_entity_poly.pdbx_strand_id
1 'polypeptide(L)' 'MKVEAKYYEKKNNYIECQLCPHYCKIMPGKLGLCRSRKNEDGKLWAIDYG' A
#
# COMPACT_ATOMS: atom_id res chain seq x y z
N MET A 1 -7.37 -0.47 13.87
CA MET A 1 -6.42 -1.60 13.73
C MET A 1 -5.75 -1.48 12.37
N LYS A 2 -4.42 -1.57 12.28
CA LYS A 2 -3.73 -1.60 10.98
C LYS A 2 -3.72 -3.05 10.48
N VAL A 3 -4.23 -3.30 9.29
CA VAL A 3 -4.20 -4.65 8.68
C VAL A 3 -3.17 -4.65 7.56
N GLU A 4 -2.27 -5.63 7.55
CA GLU A 4 -1.34 -5.78 6.43
C GLU A 4 -2.11 -6.24 5.19
N ALA A 5 -1.95 -5.51 4.09
CA ALA A 5 -2.54 -5.88 2.81
C ALA A 5 -1.88 -7.15 2.27
N LYS A 6 -2.64 -8.08 1.70
CA LYS A 6 -2.05 -9.33 1.15
C LYS A 6 -1.67 -9.23 -0.33
N TYR A 7 -2.33 -8.34 -1.10
CA TYR A 7 -2.14 -8.23 -2.55
C TYR A 7 -1.35 -6.97 -2.91
N TYR A 8 -0.04 -7.05 -2.73
CA TYR A 8 0.90 -6.03 -3.16
C TYR A 8 2.22 -6.66 -3.58
N GLU A 9 2.92 -6.02 -4.51
CA GLU A 9 4.24 -6.42 -4.96
C GLU A 9 5.27 -5.43 -4.43
N LYS A 10 6.25 -5.92 -3.67
CA LYS A 10 7.35 -5.09 -3.16
C LYS A 10 8.43 -4.95 -4.23
N LYS A 11 8.69 -3.72 -4.67
CA LYS A 11 9.83 -3.36 -5.52
C LYS A 11 10.89 -2.65 -4.67
N ASN A 12 12.12 -2.58 -5.16
CA ASN A 12 13.25 -1.97 -4.43
C ASN A 12 12.94 -0.55 -3.92
N ASN A 13 12.22 0.27 -4.70
CA ASN A 13 11.99 1.68 -4.36
C ASN A 13 10.53 2.00 -3.98
N TYR A 14 9.59 1.06 -4.17
CA TYR A 14 8.16 1.31 -3.95
C TYR A 14 7.39 0.00 -3.78
N ILE A 15 6.17 0.09 -3.28
CA ILE A 15 5.22 -1.03 -3.31
C ILE A 15 4.20 -0.78 -4.41
N GLU A 16 3.94 -1.78 -5.24
CA GLU A 16 2.84 -1.78 -6.18
C GLU A 16 1.61 -2.46 -5.56
N CYS A 17 0.56 -1.70 -5.32
CA CYS A 17 -0.66 -2.22 -4.73
C CYS A 17 -1.54 -2.86 -5.81
N GLN A 18 -1.70 -4.18 -5.78
CA GLN A 18 -2.51 -4.95 -6.75
C GLN A 18 -3.92 -5.27 -6.24
N LEU A 19 -4.31 -4.72 -5.08
CA LEU A 19 -5.64 -4.86 -4.50
C LEU A 19 -6.76 -4.17 -5.31
N CYS A 20 -6.42 -3.23 -6.20
CA CYS A 20 -7.38 -2.51 -7.03
C CYS A 20 -6.82 -2.33 -8.45
N PRO A 21 -7.66 -2.11 -9.47
CA PRO A 21 -7.22 -2.01 -10.87
C PRO A 21 -6.32 -0.81 -11.17
N HIS A 22 -6.08 0.07 -10.18
CA HIS A 22 -5.21 1.22 -10.33
C HIS A 22 -3.71 0.92 -10.19
N TYR A 23 -3.33 -0.26 -9.68
CA TYR A 23 -1.93 -0.68 -9.52
C TYR A 23 -1.05 0.42 -8.89
N CYS A 24 -1.51 1.01 -7.78
CA CYS A 24 -0.89 2.20 -7.23
C CYS A 24 0.57 1.93 -6.82
N LYS A 25 1.49 2.78 -7.28
CA LYS A 25 2.91 2.75 -6.89
C LYS A 25 3.12 3.66 -5.68
N ILE A 26 3.31 3.04 -4.51
CA ILE A 26 3.35 3.70 -3.22
C ILE A 26 4.80 3.69 -2.73
N MET A 27 5.45 4.85 -2.74
CA MET A 27 6.79 5.01 -2.18
C MET A 27 6.77 4.84 -0.65
N PRO A 28 7.89 4.44 -0.02
CA PRO A 28 8.00 4.38 1.44
C PRO A 28 7.54 5.68 2.12
N GLY A 29 6.68 5.56 3.13
CA GLY A 29 6.10 6.69 3.85
C GLY A 29 4.96 7.40 3.12
N LYS A 30 4.64 7.03 1.87
CA LYS A 30 3.52 7.59 1.11
C LYS A 30 2.26 6.73 1.21
N LEU A 31 1.15 7.36 0.82
CA LEU A 31 -0.17 6.76 0.73
C LEU A 31 -0.50 6.49 -0.73
N GLY A 32 -1.28 5.43 -0.98
CA GLY A 32 -1.85 5.18 -2.30
C GLY A 32 -2.98 6.14 -2.66
N LEU A 33 -3.46 6.04 -3.90
CA LEU A 33 -4.59 6.86 -4.40
C LEU A 33 -5.84 6.72 -3.51
N CYS A 34 -6.09 5.52 -3.00
CA CYS A 34 -7.22 5.24 -2.10
C CYS A 34 -7.13 5.96 -0.75
N ARG A 35 -5.96 6.51 -0.37
CA ARG A 35 -5.66 7.09 0.95
C ARG A 35 -5.86 6.18 2.16
N SER A 36 -6.44 4.99 1.97
CA SER A 36 -6.61 3.97 2.99
C SER A 36 -5.40 3.03 3.13
N ARG A 37 -4.41 3.11 2.23
CA ARG A 37 -3.23 2.23 2.23
C ARG A 37 -1.93 3.03 2.28
N LYS A 38 -1.05 2.67 3.21
CA LYS A 38 0.25 3.31 3.44
C LYS A 38 1.37 2.30 3.26
N ASN A 39 2.41 2.68 2.52
CA ASN A 39 3.66 1.94 2.56
C ASN A 39 4.45 2.37 3.80
N GLU A 40 4.59 1.48 4.77
CA GLU A 40 5.36 1.69 6.00
C GLU A 40 6.45 0.62 6.04
N ASP A 41 7.70 1.05 5.95
CA ASP A 41 8.90 0.19 5.99
C ASP A 41 8.96 -0.91 4.89
N GLY A 42 8.39 -0.61 3.72
CA GLY A 42 8.33 -1.61 2.65
C GLY A 42 7.32 -2.73 2.92
N LYS A 43 6.32 -2.46 3.76
CA LYS A 43 5.08 -3.23 3.88
C LYS A 43 3.87 -2.34 3.62
N LEU A 44 2.82 -2.91 3.04
CA LEU A 44 1.59 -2.17 2.76
C LEU A 44 0.57 -2.38 3.87
N TRP A 45 0.20 -1.29 4.54
CA TRP A 45 -0.77 -1.30 5.64
C TRP A 45 -2.05 -0.61 5.23
N ALA A 46 -3.18 -1.27 5.45
CA ALA A 46 -4.49 -0.65 5.44
C ALA A 46 -4.68 0.11 6.77
N ILE A 47 -4.71 1.44 6.68
CA ILE A 47 -4.88 2.35 7.82
C ILE A 47 -6.34 2.69 8.11
N ASP A 48 -7.22 2.51 7.13
CA ASP A 48 -8.63 2.83 7.26
C ASP A 48 -9.47 1.77 6.53
N TYR A 49 -10.25 1.01 7.31
CA TYR A 49 -11.37 0.19 6.82
C TYR A 49 -12.62 1.00 7.14
N GLY A 50 -12.94 1.99 6.31
CA GLY A 50 -14.29 2.56 6.27
C GLY A 50 -15.28 1.52 5.77
#